data_AF-A0A959PRS9-F1
#
_entry.id   AF-A0A959PRS9-F1
#
_cell.length_a   1.000
_cell.length_b   1.000
_cell.length_c   1.000
_cell.angle_alpha   90.00
_cell.angle_beta   90.00
_cell.angle_gamma   90.00
#
_symmetry.space_group_name_H-M   'P 1'
#
loop_
_entity.id
_entity.type
_entity.pdbx_description
1 polymer ?
#
loop_
_entity_poly.entity_id
_entity_poly.type
_entity_poly.pdbx_seq_one_letter_code
_entity_poly.pdbx_strand_id
1 'polypeptide(L)'
;LVTANNHSNDSYASGLKKTLDIVDGYGFLHTGTFRDADERLLYYPLLVYKNDFKIAFLNYTYGTNGIPTREPTIVNLIDTELIEADLKEAKMLQPDAIIVVMHWGDEYQLQENAEQRMLANKIFSWGADIIIGSHPHVVQPVKEVALDSTHNLEKGLVAYSLGNFISGQTKTNTDGGIIIELTLQKNLTNGKTTLKDHSVTPVWRYIFKDGDKTDYVLVTEEELGANEDEYLTSTAISKMNTFLKNLKNHLGKSDARLNSTVSSTVEMK
;
A
#
# COMPACT_ATOMS: atom_id res chain seq x y z
N LEU A 1 8.46 -0.61 5.77
CA LEU A 1 8.52 -1.28 4.46
C LEU A 1 7.78 -2.61 4.54
N VAL A 2 7.16 -3.04 3.46
CA VAL A 2 6.54 -4.36 3.34
C VAL A 2 7.30 -5.14 2.28
N THR A 3 7.70 -6.37 2.57
CA THR A 3 8.67 -7.11 1.74
C THR A 3 8.12 -8.40 1.15
N ALA A 4 6.92 -8.84 1.53
CA ALA A 4 6.24 -9.95 0.88
C ALA A 4 5.58 -9.48 -0.42
N ASN A 5 6.10 -9.95 -1.54
CA ASN A 5 5.58 -9.77 -2.88
C ASN A 5 6.07 -10.92 -3.79
N ASN A 6 5.59 -10.95 -5.03
CA ASN A 6 5.97 -12.01 -5.96
C ASN A 6 7.46 -12.03 -6.33
N HIS A 7 8.18 -10.93 -6.10
CA HIS A 7 9.61 -10.80 -6.34
C HIS A 7 10.49 -11.04 -5.11
N SER A 8 9.91 -11.39 -3.94
CA SER A 8 10.68 -11.60 -2.70
C SER A 8 11.81 -12.62 -2.84
N ASN A 9 11.67 -13.59 -3.77
CA ASN A 9 12.62 -14.68 -3.98
C ASN A 9 13.41 -14.58 -5.29
N ASP A 10 13.34 -13.48 -6.05
CA ASP A 10 14.02 -13.35 -7.35
C ASP A 10 15.54 -13.60 -7.27
N SER A 11 16.15 -13.30 -6.12
CA SER A 11 17.56 -13.54 -5.82
C SER A 11 17.76 -14.63 -4.76
N TYR A 12 16.78 -15.52 -4.63
CA TYR A 12 16.74 -16.64 -3.68
C TYR A 12 16.91 -16.19 -2.22
N ALA A 13 17.12 -17.15 -1.31
CA ALA A 13 17.27 -16.90 0.12
C ALA A 13 18.41 -15.90 0.45
N SER A 14 19.51 -15.92 -0.31
CA SER A 14 20.61 -14.95 -0.14
C SER A 14 20.19 -13.52 -0.45
N GLY A 15 19.39 -13.33 -1.50
CA GLY A 15 18.86 -12.02 -1.87
C GLY A 15 17.85 -11.50 -0.86
N LEU A 16 16.94 -12.36 -0.40
CA LEU A 16 15.98 -12.04 0.65
C LEU A 16 16.70 -11.56 1.92
N LYS A 17 17.65 -12.36 2.43
CA LYS A 17 18.42 -12.00 3.64
C LYS A 17 19.21 -10.71 3.46
N LYS A 18 19.88 -10.54 2.31
CA LYS A 18 20.63 -9.32 2.00
C LYS A 18 19.73 -8.08 1.96
N THR A 19 18.52 -8.20 1.42
CA THR A 19 17.53 -7.11 1.44
C THR A 19 17.19 -6.74 2.89
N LEU A 20 16.89 -7.73 3.73
CA LEU A 20 16.61 -7.47 5.15
C LEU A 20 17.79 -6.82 5.87
N ASP A 21 19.03 -7.31 5.64
CA ASP A 21 20.24 -6.74 6.26
C ASP A 21 20.46 -5.27 5.86
N ILE A 22 20.19 -4.93 4.61
CA ILE A 22 20.30 -3.55 4.12
C ILE A 22 19.20 -2.67 4.75
N VAL A 23 17.97 -3.16 4.76
CA VAL A 23 16.82 -2.43 5.32
C VAL A 23 17.04 -2.15 6.82
N ASP A 24 17.51 -3.14 7.57
CA ASP A 24 17.91 -2.99 8.98
C ASP A 24 19.07 -2.02 9.16
N GLY A 25 20.08 -2.08 8.28
CA GLY A 25 21.24 -1.19 8.32
C GLY A 25 20.87 0.29 8.14
N TYR A 26 19.78 0.59 7.44
CA TYR A 26 19.21 1.94 7.33
C TYR A 26 18.22 2.31 8.46
N GLY A 27 17.90 1.37 9.36
CA GLY A 27 16.96 1.58 10.46
C GLY A 27 15.50 1.64 10.03
N PHE A 28 15.16 1.11 8.85
CA PHE A 28 13.79 1.05 8.38
C PHE A 28 13.05 -0.15 9.00
N LEU A 29 11.89 0.11 9.60
CA LEU A 29 10.99 -0.96 10.02
C LEU A 29 10.52 -1.76 8.79
N HIS A 30 10.47 -3.08 8.90
CA HIS A 30 10.00 -3.95 7.82
C HIS A 30 9.21 -5.15 8.30
N THR A 31 8.42 -5.75 7.40
CA THR A 31 7.65 -6.97 7.68
C THR A 31 7.25 -7.69 6.38
N GLY A 32 6.85 -8.95 6.50
CA GLY A 32 6.36 -9.80 5.40
C GLY A 32 7.35 -10.88 4.96
N THR A 33 8.65 -10.66 5.16
CA THR A 33 9.68 -11.68 4.97
C THR A 33 10.61 -11.74 6.17
N PHE A 34 11.12 -12.93 6.48
CA PHE A 34 11.95 -13.19 7.66
C PHE A 34 13.12 -14.13 7.31
N ARG A 35 14.23 -13.98 8.02
CA ARG A 35 15.45 -14.78 7.93
C ARG A 35 15.21 -16.20 8.44
N ASP A 36 14.32 -16.34 9.42
CA ASP A 36 13.88 -17.59 10.05
C ASP A 36 12.54 -17.44 10.82
N ALA A 37 12.06 -18.55 11.36
CA ALA A 37 10.82 -18.63 12.13
C ALA A 37 10.89 -17.89 13.48
N ASP A 38 12.07 -17.86 14.13
CA ASP A 38 12.25 -17.16 15.39
C ASP A 38 12.13 -15.65 15.19
N GLU A 39 12.72 -15.13 14.11
CA GLU A 39 12.57 -13.72 13.72
C GLU A 39 11.11 -13.37 13.42
N ARG A 40 10.39 -14.22 12.67
CA ARG A 40 8.96 -14.02 12.43
C ARG A 40 8.18 -13.98 13.74
N LEU A 41 8.43 -14.92 14.65
CA LEU A 41 7.75 -15.01 15.93
C LEU A 41 7.99 -13.78 16.82
N LEU A 42 9.20 -13.22 16.79
CA LEU A 42 9.57 -12.07 17.61
C LEU A 42 9.05 -10.74 17.05
N TYR A 43 8.96 -10.61 15.73
CA TYR A 43 8.71 -9.31 15.06
C TYR A 43 7.41 -9.23 14.27
N TYR A 44 6.59 -10.29 14.24
CA TYR A 44 5.28 -10.28 13.56
C TYR A 44 4.11 -10.41 14.55
N PRO A 45 3.03 -9.61 14.40
CA PRO A 45 2.86 -8.50 13.46
C PRO A 45 3.80 -7.33 13.76
N LEU A 46 4.11 -6.51 12.74
CA LEU A 46 4.95 -5.34 12.96
C LEU A 46 4.15 -4.25 13.69
N LEU A 47 4.55 -3.93 14.92
CA LEU A 47 3.97 -2.83 15.69
C LEU A 47 4.76 -1.54 15.46
N VAL A 48 4.07 -0.51 14.99
CA VAL A 48 4.61 0.85 14.81
C VAL A 48 4.00 1.76 15.86
N TYR A 49 4.86 2.40 16.64
CA TYR A 49 4.47 3.35 17.68
C TYR A 49 4.79 4.77 17.22
N LYS A 50 3.80 5.65 17.28
CA LYS A 50 3.99 7.08 16.99
C LYS A 50 3.03 7.89 17.85
N ASN A 51 3.58 8.78 18.67
CA ASN A 51 2.81 9.50 19.69
C ASN A 51 2.01 8.49 20.55
N ASP A 52 0.71 8.73 20.76
CA ASP A 52 -0.19 7.82 21.49
C ASP A 52 -0.80 6.71 20.62
N PHE A 53 -0.35 6.54 19.37
CA PHE A 53 -0.80 5.49 18.47
C PHE A 53 0.10 4.25 18.47
N LYS A 54 -0.52 3.09 18.47
CA LYS A 54 0.07 1.78 18.19
C LYS A 54 -0.65 1.16 17.00
N ILE A 55 0.03 1.04 15.86
CA ILE A 55 -0.54 0.50 14.63
C ILE A 55 0.12 -0.85 14.32
N ALA A 56 -0.69 -1.88 14.05
CA ALA A 56 -0.19 -3.18 13.62
C ALA A 56 -0.20 -3.29 12.10
N PHE A 57 0.90 -3.76 11.52
CA PHE A 57 1.04 -4.04 10.09
C PHE A 57 1.25 -5.53 9.85
N LEU A 58 0.45 -6.06 8.93
CA LEU A 58 0.53 -7.43 8.42
C LEU A 58 0.75 -7.37 6.91
N ASN A 59 1.53 -8.29 6.35
CA ASN A 59 1.84 -8.28 4.92
C ASN A 59 1.89 -9.69 4.35
N TYR A 60 1.20 -9.89 3.22
CA TYR A 60 1.09 -11.17 2.53
C TYR A 60 1.20 -11.03 1.01
N THR A 61 1.64 -12.09 0.34
CA THR A 61 1.69 -12.17 -1.13
C THR A 61 1.08 -13.45 -1.69
N TYR A 62 0.46 -13.35 -2.86
CA TYR A 62 -0.15 -14.51 -3.54
C TYR A 62 0.87 -15.58 -3.95
N GLY A 63 2.15 -15.25 -4.09
CA GLY A 63 3.18 -16.18 -4.55
C GLY A 63 4.56 -15.53 -4.66
N THR A 64 5.50 -16.23 -5.29
CA THR A 64 6.92 -15.81 -5.42
C THR A 64 7.49 -16.08 -6.82
N ASN A 65 6.69 -15.83 -7.87
CA ASN A 65 7.06 -16.03 -9.28
C ASN A 65 7.60 -17.45 -9.61
N GLY A 66 7.12 -18.47 -8.89
CA GLY A 66 7.54 -19.86 -9.07
C GLY A 66 8.88 -20.21 -8.41
N ILE A 67 9.54 -19.27 -7.71
CA ILE A 67 10.76 -19.56 -6.92
C ILE A 67 10.33 -19.88 -5.49
N PRO A 68 10.41 -21.16 -5.04
CA PRO A 68 9.93 -21.54 -3.72
C PRO A 68 10.77 -20.89 -2.63
N THR A 69 10.10 -20.46 -1.55
CA THR A 69 10.77 -20.05 -0.33
C THR A 69 11.47 -21.27 0.28
N ARG A 70 12.75 -21.14 0.62
CA ARG A 70 13.54 -22.22 1.20
C ARG A 70 13.84 -21.93 2.66
N GLU A 71 13.69 -22.95 3.49
CA GLU A 71 14.11 -22.91 4.88
C GLU A 71 15.59 -22.46 4.99
N PRO A 72 15.94 -21.62 5.98
CA PRO A 72 15.06 -21.16 7.07
C PRO A 72 14.20 -19.95 6.71
N THR A 73 14.39 -19.30 5.55
CA THR A 73 13.70 -18.04 5.25
C THR A 73 12.20 -18.21 5.15
N ILE A 74 11.45 -17.14 5.48
CA ILE A 74 10.00 -17.09 5.39
C ILE A 74 9.58 -15.93 4.49
N VAL A 75 8.59 -16.20 3.65
CA VAL A 75 7.78 -15.19 2.95
C VAL A 75 6.34 -15.46 3.37
N ASN A 76 5.66 -14.47 3.92
CA ASN A 76 4.26 -14.60 4.29
C ASN A 76 3.40 -14.73 3.03
N LEU A 77 3.01 -15.95 2.70
CA LEU A 77 2.09 -16.22 1.59
C LEU A 77 0.64 -15.97 2.03
N ILE A 78 -0.22 -15.70 1.06
CA ILE A 78 -1.66 -15.68 1.30
C ILE A 78 -2.11 -17.10 1.62
N ASP A 79 -2.36 -17.32 2.90
CA ASP A 79 -2.99 -18.52 3.46
C ASP A 79 -4.07 -18.04 4.44
N THR A 80 -5.31 -18.49 4.24
CA THR A 80 -6.43 -17.96 5.01
C THR A 80 -6.38 -18.33 6.49
N GLU A 81 -5.84 -19.51 6.83
CA GLU A 81 -5.73 -19.95 8.23
C GLU A 81 -4.62 -19.17 8.93
N LEU A 82 -3.50 -18.96 8.25
CA LEU A 82 -2.40 -18.12 8.72
C LEU A 82 -2.85 -16.69 8.97
N ILE A 83 -3.50 -16.07 7.97
CA ILE A 83 -3.97 -14.67 8.07
C ILE A 83 -4.96 -14.52 9.24
N GLU A 84 -5.89 -15.46 9.41
CA GLU A 84 -6.84 -15.43 10.52
C GLU A 84 -6.12 -15.55 11.87
N ALA A 85 -5.15 -16.45 12.00
CA ALA A 85 -4.37 -16.61 13.22
C ALA A 85 -3.55 -15.35 13.55
N ASP A 86 -2.82 -14.81 12.57
CA ASP A 86 -2.01 -13.61 12.74
C ASP A 86 -2.87 -12.38 13.08
N LEU A 87 -4.10 -12.26 12.53
CA LEU A 87 -5.03 -11.18 12.89
C LEU A 87 -5.58 -11.33 14.31
N LYS A 88 -5.82 -12.56 14.78
CA LYS A 88 -6.19 -12.81 16.17
C LYS A 88 -5.06 -12.42 17.13
N GLU A 89 -3.82 -12.78 16.80
CA GLU A 89 -2.64 -12.35 17.57
C GLU A 89 -2.49 -10.83 17.56
N ALA A 90 -2.62 -10.18 16.39
CA ALA A 90 -2.58 -8.73 16.27
C ALA A 90 -3.64 -8.05 17.16
N LYS A 91 -4.87 -8.57 17.19
CA LYS A 91 -5.93 -8.06 18.08
C LYS A 91 -5.58 -8.20 19.56
N MET A 92 -4.97 -9.31 19.97
CA MET A 92 -4.54 -9.52 21.36
C MET A 92 -3.49 -8.48 21.81
N LEU A 93 -2.72 -7.94 20.89
CA LEU A 93 -1.76 -6.87 21.15
C LEU A 93 -2.43 -5.50 21.31
N GLN A 94 -3.75 -5.39 21.14
CA GLN A 94 -4.58 -4.19 21.32
C GLN A 94 -4.11 -2.93 20.55
N PRO A 95 -3.78 -3.01 19.25
CA PRO A 95 -3.43 -1.84 18.45
C PRO A 95 -4.64 -0.90 18.27
N ASP A 96 -4.36 0.37 18.02
CA ASP A 96 -5.36 1.40 17.69
C ASP A 96 -5.91 1.23 16.27
N ALA A 97 -5.16 0.57 15.39
CA ALA A 97 -5.58 0.18 14.05
C ALA A 97 -4.75 -1.01 13.56
N ILE A 98 -5.38 -1.91 12.79
CA ILE A 98 -4.74 -3.02 12.10
C ILE A 98 -4.79 -2.77 10.60
N ILE A 99 -3.61 -2.68 9.97
CA ILE A 99 -3.44 -2.45 8.53
C ILE A 99 -2.87 -3.72 7.91
N VAL A 100 -3.60 -4.29 6.95
CA VAL A 100 -3.16 -5.47 6.20
C VAL A 100 -2.75 -5.05 4.79
N VAL A 101 -1.51 -5.35 4.41
CA VAL A 101 -0.95 -5.03 3.11
C VAL A 101 -0.87 -6.26 2.24
N MET A 102 -1.63 -6.27 1.14
CA MET A 102 -1.83 -7.43 0.28
C MET A 102 -1.12 -7.22 -1.06
N HIS A 103 -0.40 -8.25 -1.51
CA HIS A 103 0.15 -8.32 -2.86
C HIS A 103 -0.61 -9.42 -3.62
N TRP A 104 -1.62 -9.04 -4.42
CA TRP A 104 -2.70 -9.92 -4.88
C TRP A 104 -3.41 -9.47 -6.16
N GLY A 105 -4.37 -10.25 -6.65
CA GLY A 105 -5.15 -9.91 -7.83
C GLY A 105 -4.42 -10.21 -9.14
N ASP A 106 -5.02 -9.79 -10.25
CA ASP A 106 -4.51 -10.07 -11.59
C ASP A 106 -3.83 -8.84 -12.19
N GLU A 107 -2.68 -9.04 -12.86
CA GLU A 107 -1.97 -7.95 -13.52
C GLU A 107 -2.87 -7.21 -14.54
N TYR A 108 -2.76 -5.88 -14.52
CA TYR A 108 -3.39 -4.93 -15.44
C TYR A 108 -4.92 -4.91 -15.43
N GLN A 109 -5.57 -5.59 -14.47
CA GLN A 109 -7.01 -5.51 -14.30
C GLN A 109 -7.39 -4.29 -13.48
N LEU A 110 -8.15 -3.37 -14.09
CA LEU A 110 -8.59 -2.14 -13.44
C LEU A 110 -9.60 -2.39 -12.31
N GLN A 111 -10.34 -3.49 -12.33
CA GLN A 111 -11.30 -3.83 -11.28
C GLN A 111 -10.78 -5.00 -10.46
N GLU A 112 -11.09 -5.01 -9.16
CA GLU A 112 -10.75 -6.15 -8.32
C GLU A 112 -11.52 -7.41 -8.75
N ASN A 113 -10.89 -8.57 -8.64
CA ASN A 113 -11.52 -9.85 -8.98
C ASN A 113 -12.37 -10.39 -7.79
N ALA A 114 -13.07 -11.51 -8.01
CA ALA A 114 -13.94 -12.09 -6.98
C ALA A 114 -13.17 -12.60 -5.76
N GLU A 115 -11.95 -13.12 -5.96
CA GLU A 115 -11.10 -13.64 -4.90
C GLU A 115 -10.59 -12.52 -3.99
N GLN A 116 -10.16 -11.39 -4.56
CA GLN A 116 -9.79 -10.18 -3.82
C GLN A 116 -10.95 -9.71 -2.93
N ARG A 117 -12.17 -9.62 -3.46
CA ARG A 117 -13.35 -9.20 -2.67
C ARG A 117 -13.65 -10.18 -1.54
N MET A 118 -13.64 -11.48 -1.83
CA MET A 118 -13.92 -12.52 -0.84
C MET A 118 -12.88 -12.49 0.29
N LEU A 119 -11.59 -12.38 -0.06
CA LEU A 119 -10.51 -12.35 0.91
C LEU A 119 -10.52 -11.04 1.71
N ALA A 120 -10.78 -9.89 1.07
CA ALA A 120 -10.95 -8.61 1.78
C ALA A 120 -12.06 -8.70 2.84
N ASN A 121 -13.23 -9.26 2.48
CA ASN A 121 -14.33 -9.46 3.43
C ASN A 121 -13.94 -10.36 4.61
N LYS A 122 -13.18 -11.44 4.36
CA LYS A 122 -12.67 -12.30 5.44
C LYS A 122 -11.70 -11.55 6.35
N ILE A 123 -10.74 -10.84 5.78
CA ILE A 123 -9.74 -10.04 6.50
C ILE A 123 -10.42 -8.99 7.40
N PHE A 124 -11.42 -8.28 6.89
CA PHE A 124 -12.25 -7.40 7.72
C PHE A 124 -13.02 -8.20 8.79
N SER A 125 -13.65 -9.33 8.46
CA SER A 125 -14.36 -10.14 9.49
C SER A 125 -13.46 -10.67 10.61
N TRP A 126 -12.16 -10.85 10.34
CA TRP A 126 -11.15 -11.21 11.33
C TRP A 126 -10.57 -9.99 12.08
N GLY A 127 -10.95 -8.79 11.64
CA GLY A 127 -10.81 -7.48 12.25
C GLY A 127 -9.54 -6.73 11.95
N ALA A 128 -9.08 -6.81 10.70
CA ALA A 128 -8.37 -5.70 10.10
C ALA A 128 -9.27 -4.46 10.03
N ASP A 129 -8.69 -3.27 10.13
CA ASP A 129 -9.41 -2.01 9.97
C ASP A 129 -9.19 -1.41 8.57
N ILE A 130 -8.01 -1.62 7.98
CA ILE A 130 -7.62 -1.10 6.68
C ILE A 130 -6.91 -2.19 5.86
N ILE A 131 -7.20 -2.26 4.57
CA ILE A 131 -6.50 -3.13 3.61
C ILE A 131 -5.88 -2.26 2.51
N ILE A 132 -4.58 -2.42 2.29
CA ILE A 132 -3.84 -1.76 1.21
C ILE A 132 -3.32 -2.81 0.24
N GLY A 133 -3.82 -2.81 -0.98
CA GLY A 133 -3.46 -3.75 -2.03
C GLY A 133 -2.40 -3.21 -2.98
N SER A 134 -1.69 -4.14 -3.61
CA SER A 134 -0.68 -3.94 -4.65
C SER A 134 -0.62 -5.18 -5.53
N HIS A 135 0.24 -5.17 -6.57
CA HIS A 135 0.47 -6.21 -7.61
C HIS A 135 -0.12 -5.91 -8.99
N PRO A 136 -1.39 -5.50 -9.16
CA PRO A 136 -1.99 -5.33 -10.49
C PRO A 136 -1.30 -4.30 -11.41
N HIS A 137 -0.34 -3.52 -10.91
CA HIS A 137 0.39 -2.45 -11.62
C HIS A 137 -0.49 -1.32 -12.17
N VAL A 138 -1.78 -1.33 -11.84
CA VAL A 138 -2.76 -0.32 -12.16
C VAL A 138 -3.52 0.04 -10.88
N VAL A 139 -4.07 1.24 -10.82
CA VAL A 139 -4.95 1.63 -9.71
C VAL A 139 -6.24 0.82 -9.83
N GLN A 140 -6.66 0.21 -8.72
CA GLN A 140 -7.97 -0.41 -8.56
C GLN A 140 -8.80 0.39 -7.55
N PRO A 141 -10.12 0.18 -7.45
CA PRO A 141 -10.98 0.98 -6.58
C PRO A 141 -10.53 1.07 -5.11
N VAL A 142 -10.77 2.24 -4.52
CA VAL A 142 -10.74 2.48 -3.07
C VAL A 142 -12.18 2.48 -2.56
N LYS A 143 -12.47 1.73 -1.50
CA LYS A 143 -13.84 1.56 -0.98
C LYS A 143 -13.86 1.63 0.54
N GLU A 144 -14.80 2.41 1.08
CA GLU A 144 -15.16 2.34 2.50
C GLU A 144 -15.96 1.07 2.77
N VAL A 145 -15.74 0.47 3.94
CA VAL A 145 -16.42 -0.74 4.40
C VAL A 145 -17.02 -0.47 5.77
N ALA A 146 -18.28 -0.87 5.98
CA ALA A 146 -18.88 -0.80 7.31
C ALA A 146 -18.24 -1.85 8.22
N LEU A 147 -17.78 -1.42 9.40
CA LEU A 147 -17.21 -2.31 10.41
C LEU A 147 -18.21 -2.49 11.56
N ASP A 148 -18.16 -3.65 12.21
CA ASP A 148 -18.94 -3.91 13.41
C ASP A 148 -18.27 -3.31 14.65
N SER A 149 -18.95 -3.36 15.80
CA SER A 149 -18.45 -2.79 17.05
C SER A 149 -17.26 -3.55 17.67
N THR A 150 -16.78 -4.64 17.05
CA THR A 150 -15.58 -5.38 17.50
C THR A 150 -14.30 -4.83 16.89
N HIS A 151 -14.40 -3.89 15.95
CA HIS A 151 -13.28 -3.23 15.30
C HIS A 151 -12.79 -2.03 16.09
N ASN A 152 -11.56 -1.60 15.81
CA ASN A 152 -11.00 -0.40 16.41
C ASN A 152 -11.64 0.85 15.79
N LEU A 153 -11.88 0.81 14.47
CA LEU A 153 -12.45 1.91 13.71
C LEU A 153 -13.95 1.71 13.44
N GLU A 154 -14.70 2.82 13.37
CA GLU A 154 -16.14 2.79 13.02
C GLU A 154 -16.40 2.45 11.54
N LYS A 155 -15.41 2.70 10.69
CA LYS A 155 -15.43 2.39 9.26
C LYS A 155 -14.05 1.95 8.81
N GLY A 156 -14.02 1.00 7.91
CA GLY A 156 -12.83 0.45 7.30
C GLY A 156 -12.62 0.98 5.90
N LEU A 157 -11.45 0.68 5.35
CA LEU A 157 -11.08 1.10 4.01
C LEU A 157 -10.29 -0.01 3.31
N VAL A 158 -10.62 -0.29 2.06
CA VAL A 158 -9.80 -1.13 1.18
C VAL A 158 -9.41 -0.35 -0.06
N ALA A 159 -8.11 -0.22 -0.31
CA ALA A 159 -7.57 0.14 -1.61
C ALA A 159 -7.12 -1.15 -2.28
N TYR A 160 -7.80 -1.60 -3.34
CA TYR A 160 -7.50 -2.92 -3.92
C TYR A 160 -6.14 -2.99 -4.64
N SER A 161 -5.68 -1.86 -5.18
CA SER A 161 -4.35 -1.66 -5.74
C SER A 161 -4.04 -0.17 -5.84
N LEU A 162 -2.88 0.25 -5.34
CA LEU A 162 -2.41 1.63 -5.46
C LEU A 162 -1.78 1.97 -6.82
N GLY A 163 -1.62 0.99 -7.71
CA GLY A 163 -0.89 1.17 -8.97
C GLY A 163 0.62 1.27 -8.77
N ASN A 164 1.31 1.90 -9.72
CA ASN A 164 2.77 2.04 -9.69
C ASN A 164 3.19 3.38 -9.09
N PHE A 165 4.18 3.35 -8.20
CA PHE A 165 4.88 4.55 -7.75
C PHE A 165 6.05 4.83 -8.71
N ILE A 166 7.26 4.35 -8.40
CA ILE A 166 8.38 4.32 -9.35
C ILE A 166 8.39 2.99 -10.10
N SER A 167 8.40 3.01 -11.44
CA SER A 167 8.30 1.80 -12.28
C SER A 167 8.89 2.00 -13.66
N GLY A 168 9.33 0.94 -14.35
CA GLY A 168 9.72 1.01 -15.77
C GLY A 168 8.57 0.79 -16.77
N GLN A 169 7.36 0.47 -16.30
CA GLN A 169 6.27 0.01 -17.17
C GLN A 169 5.59 1.13 -17.97
N THR A 170 5.31 0.89 -19.24
CA THR A 170 4.72 1.90 -20.14
C THR A 170 3.42 1.43 -20.81
N LYS A 171 2.83 0.34 -20.33
CA LYS A 171 1.49 -0.08 -20.76
C LYS A 171 0.46 0.96 -20.29
N THR A 172 -0.65 1.09 -20.99
CA THR A 172 -1.75 2.00 -20.61
C THR A 172 -2.16 1.77 -19.15
N ASN A 173 -2.30 2.85 -18.38
CA ASN A 173 -2.64 2.89 -16.95
C ASN A 173 -1.58 2.35 -15.97
N THR A 174 -0.39 1.95 -16.46
CA THR A 174 0.72 1.47 -15.62
C THR A 174 1.80 2.54 -15.38
N ASP A 175 1.59 3.72 -15.93
CA ASP A 175 2.50 4.87 -15.90
C ASP A 175 2.35 5.74 -14.66
N GLY A 176 1.55 5.30 -13.68
CA GLY A 176 1.39 5.97 -12.42
C GLY A 176 0.55 5.16 -11.44
N GLY A 177 0.13 5.82 -10.38
CA GLY A 177 -0.58 5.25 -9.26
C GLY A 177 -1.26 6.32 -8.43
N ILE A 178 -1.52 5.99 -7.18
CA ILE A 178 -2.06 6.90 -6.19
C ILE A 178 -1.26 6.81 -4.88
N ILE A 179 -1.09 7.96 -4.24
CA ILE A 179 -0.77 8.05 -2.81
C ILE A 179 -2.10 8.11 -2.08
N ILE A 180 -2.27 7.26 -1.07
CA ILE A 180 -3.41 7.32 -0.17
C ILE A 180 -2.96 7.89 1.18
N GLU A 181 -3.61 8.94 1.64
CA GLU A 181 -3.37 9.50 2.97
C GLU A 181 -4.54 9.16 3.87
N LEU A 182 -4.23 8.66 5.07
CA LEU A 182 -5.23 8.25 6.06
C LEU A 182 -5.04 9.08 7.32
N THR A 183 -6.11 9.74 7.76
CA THR A 183 -6.10 10.50 9.01
C THR A 183 -6.80 9.71 10.10
N LEU A 184 -6.01 9.15 11.02
CA LEU A 184 -6.53 8.51 12.22
C LEU A 184 -6.66 9.55 13.35
N GLN A 185 -7.76 9.48 14.10
CA GLN A 185 -7.98 10.30 15.29
C GLN A 185 -8.24 9.42 16.49
N LYS A 186 -7.53 9.65 17.59
CA LYS A 186 -7.72 8.94 18.85
C LYS A 186 -8.29 9.87 19.90
N ASN A 187 -9.37 9.45 20.54
CA ASN A 187 -9.94 10.13 21.70
C ASN A 187 -9.22 9.62 22.96
N LEU A 188 -8.40 10.46 23.58
CA LEU A 188 -7.59 10.07 24.74
C LEU A 188 -8.41 9.81 26.00
N THR A 189 -9.66 10.28 26.07
CA THR A 189 -10.53 10.08 27.24
C THR A 189 -11.12 8.67 27.29
N ASN A 190 -11.53 8.13 26.14
CA ASN A 190 -12.16 6.80 26.07
C ASN A 190 -11.33 5.77 25.27
N GLY A 191 -10.17 6.16 24.74
CA GLY A 191 -9.27 5.30 23.98
C GLY A 191 -9.74 4.97 22.56
N LYS A 192 -10.89 5.50 22.10
CA LYS A 192 -11.47 5.14 20.81
C LYS A 192 -10.70 5.79 19.65
N THR A 193 -10.39 5.00 18.63
CA THR A 193 -9.75 5.46 17.40
C THR A 193 -10.75 5.47 16.24
N THR A 194 -10.63 6.43 15.33
CA THR A 194 -11.49 6.53 14.13
C THR A 194 -10.66 6.86 12.90
N LEU A 195 -11.08 6.33 11.74
CA LEU A 195 -10.65 6.86 10.44
C LEU A 195 -11.43 8.15 10.17
N LYS A 196 -10.85 9.28 10.58
CA LYS A 196 -11.48 10.61 10.46
C LYS A 196 -11.64 11.01 9.00
N ASP A 197 -10.59 10.82 8.21
CA ASP A 197 -10.55 11.19 6.80
C ASP A 197 -9.60 10.30 5.99
N HIS A 198 -9.80 10.28 4.68
CA HIS A 198 -8.82 9.76 3.73
C HIS A 198 -8.85 10.57 2.42
N SER A 199 -7.69 10.76 1.81
CA SER A 199 -7.52 11.43 0.51
C SER A 199 -6.69 10.55 -0.42
N VAL A 200 -6.82 10.83 -1.72
CA VAL A 200 -6.12 10.11 -2.78
C VAL A 200 -5.47 11.13 -3.69
N THR A 201 -4.14 11.07 -3.80
CA THR A 201 -3.35 11.95 -4.66
C THR A 201 -2.81 11.14 -5.84
N PRO A 202 -3.30 11.37 -7.07
CA PRO A 202 -2.72 10.78 -8.27
C PRO A 202 -1.25 11.14 -8.42
N VAL A 203 -0.43 10.16 -8.76
CA VAL A 203 0.97 10.34 -9.12
C VAL A 203 1.23 9.74 -10.49
N TRP A 204 1.81 10.53 -11.38
CA TRP A 204 2.24 10.08 -12.69
C TRP A 204 3.76 10.02 -12.74
N ARG A 205 4.30 8.94 -13.28
CA ARG A 205 5.73 8.75 -13.37
C ARG A 205 6.24 9.18 -14.75
N TYR A 206 6.92 10.31 -14.76
CA TYR A 206 7.70 10.78 -15.89
C TYR A 206 8.99 9.96 -16.03
N ILE A 207 9.27 9.48 -17.25
CA ILE A 207 10.54 8.86 -17.60
C ILE A 207 11.31 9.86 -18.47
N PHE A 208 12.43 10.34 -17.94
CA PHE A 208 13.33 11.23 -18.65
C PHE A 208 14.60 10.47 -19.04
N LYS A 209 15.14 10.78 -20.22
CA LYS A 209 16.39 10.21 -20.71
C LYS A 209 17.39 11.32 -20.98
N ASP A 210 18.55 11.25 -20.34
CA ASP A 210 19.70 12.10 -20.58
C ASP A 210 20.89 11.25 -21.02
N GLY A 211 21.12 11.21 -22.34
CA GLY A 211 22.04 10.26 -22.95
C GLY A 211 21.66 8.81 -22.65
N ASP A 212 22.57 8.08 -21.99
CA ASP A 212 22.37 6.69 -21.56
C ASP A 212 21.66 6.55 -20.20
N LYS A 213 21.48 7.66 -19.46
CA LYS A 213 20.80 7.65 -18.17
C LYS A 213 19.29 7.70 -18.36
N THR A 214 18.59 6.89 -17.57
CA THR A 214 17.13 6.93 -17.47
C THR A 214 16.77 7.30 -16.04
N ASP A 215 16.11 8.44 -15.89
CA ASP A 215 15.63 8.95 -14.61
C ASP A 215 14.11 8.87 -14.54
N TYR A 216 13.61 8.72 -13.31
CA TYR A 216 12.20 8.58 -13.00
C TYR A 216 11.79 9.71 -12.06
N VAL A 217 10.84 10.54 -12.48
CA VAL A 217 10.30 11.64 -11.68
C VAL A 217 8.82 11.37 -11.45
N LEU A 218 8.36 11.52 -10.21
CA LEU A 218 6.94 11.51 -9.90
C LEU A 218 6.41 12.93 -10.04
N VAL A 219 5.28 13.05 -10.72
CA VAL A 219 4.61 14.31 -10.98
C VAL A 219 3.18 14.17 -10.48
N THR A 220 2.80 15.09 -9.60
CA THR A 220 1.44 15.27 -9.10
C THR A 220 0.67 16.28 -9.95
N GLU A 221 -0.66 16.33 -9.80
CA GLU A 221 -1.46 17.36 -10.48
C GLU A 221 -1.14 18.78 -9.98
N GLU A 222 -0.75 18.94 -8.71
CA GLU A 222 -0.43 20.25 -8.11
C GLU A 222 0.89 20.84 -8.65
N GLU A 223 1.91 20.01 -8.87
CA GLU A 223 3.23 20.45 -9.38
C GLU A 223 3.14 21.09 -10.77
N LEU A 224 2.14 20.70 -11.58
CA LEU A 224 1.90 21.28 -12.90
C LEU A 224 1.44 22.73 -12.88
N GLY A 225 0.70 23.12 -11.84
CA GLY A 225 0.16 24.47 -11.72
C GLY A 225 1.16 25.46 -11.13
N ALA A 226 2.15 24.95 -10.40
CA ALA A 226 3.14 25.76 -9.68
C ALA A 226 4.41 26.01 -10.51
N ASN A 227 4.81 25.06 -11.36
CA ASN A 227 5.95 25.20 -12.25
C ASN A 227 5.59 24.72 -13.66
N GLU A 228 5.62 25.61 -14.64
CA GLU A 228 5.95 25.22 -16.02
C GLU A 228 7.42 24.76 -16.01
N ASP A 229 7.65 23.58 -15.43
CA ASP A 229 8.97 23.05 -15.18
C ASP A 229 9.70 22.82 -16.51
N GLU A 230 10.92 23.37 -16.60
CA GLU A 230 11.80 23.40 -17.78
C GLU A 230 12.09 22.00 -18.38
N TYR A 231 11.75 20.92 -17.65
CA TYR A 231 12.01 19.53 -18.01
C TYR A 231 10.80 18.74 -18.55
N LEU A 232 9.55 19.22 -18.45
CA LEU A 232 8.39 18.50 -18.97
C LEU A 232 8.05 18.93 -20.40
N THR A 233 8.22 18.01 -21.35
CA THR A 233 7.82 18.25 -22.74
C THR A 233 6.29 18.31 -22.88
N SER A 234 5.78 19.04 -23.89
CA SER A 234 4.35 19.06 -24.23
C SER A 234 3.75 17.66 -24.44
N THR A 235 4.56 16.73 -24.94
CA THR A 235 4.17 15.32 -25.10
C THR A 235 4.02 14.62 -23.75
N ALA A 236 4.92 14.88 -22.79
CA ALA A 236 4.82 14.33 -21.44
C ALA A 236 3.55 14.85 -20.73
N ILE A 237 3.29 16.15 -20.82
CA ILE A 237 2.08 16.79 -20.28
C ILE A 237 0.82 16.14 -20.86
N SER A 238 0.78 15.90 -22.17
CA SER A 238 -0.36 15.22 -22.82
C SER A 238 -0.58 13.78 -22.33
N LYS A 239 0.50 13.01 -22.14
CA LYS A 239 0.42 11.63 -21.62
C LYS A 239 -0.10 11.59 -20.19
N MET A 240 0.45 12.44 -19.34
CA MET A 240 0.01 12.57 -17.95
C MET A 240 -1.45 13.04 -17.86
N ASN A 241 -1.88 14.04 -18.64
CA ASN A 241 -3.28 14.45 -18.69
C ASN A 241 -4.19 13.30 -19.14
N THR A 242 -3.72 12.44 -20.06
CA THR A 242 -4.43 11.22 -20.46
C THR A 242 -4.52 10.22 -19.31
N PHE A 243 -3.43 9.98 -18.58
CA PHE A 243 -3.42 9.14 -17.38
C PHE A 243 -4.40 9.65 -16.33
N LEU A 244 -4.33 10.94 -15.96
CA LEU A 244 -5.22 11.55 -14.96
C LEU A 244 -6.68 11.46 -15.39
N LYS A 245 -6.99 11.72 -16.67
CA LYS A 245 -8.34 11.56 -17.21
C LYS A 245 -8.83 10.12 -17.10
N ASN A 246 -8.00 9.14 -17.47
CA ASN A 246 -8.36 7.73 -17.39
C ASN A 246 -8.58 7.30 -15.94
N LEU A 247 -7.71 7.73 -15.02
CA LEU A 247 -7.82 7.44 -13.60
C LEU A 247 -9.10 8.04 -12.99
N LYS A 248 -9.38 9.33 -13.26
CA LYS A 248 -10.60 10.02 -12.79
C LYS A 248 -11.87 9.35 -13.34
N ASN A 249 -11.86 8.90 -14.60
CA ASN A 249 -12.97 8.15 -15.19
C ASN A 249 -13.13 6.77 -14.55
N HIS A 250 -12.02 6.11 -14.22
CA HIS A 250 -12.01 4.77 -13.66
C HIS A 250 -12.52 4.72 -12.21
N LEU A 251 -12.03 5.62 -11.35
CA LEU A 251 -12.45 5.72 -9.95
C LEU A 251 -13.85 6.36 -9.80
N GLY A 252 -14.33 7.04 -10.85
CA GLY A 252 -15.65 7.66 -10.91
C GLY A 252 -15.80 8.87 -9.98
N LYS A 253 -16.98 9.51 -10.00
CA LYS A 253 -17.36 10.54 -9.00
C LYS A 253 -17.59 9.96 -7.58
N SER A 254 -17.59 8.63 -7.45
CA SER A 254 -17.77 7.91 -6.18
C SER A 254 -16.61 8.10 -5.21
N ASP A 255 -15.44 8.46 -5.72
CA ASP A 255 -14.29 8.87 -4.92
C ASP A 255 -14.27 10.39 -4.83
N ALA A 256 -15.24 10.96 -4.10
CA ALA A 256 -15.54 12.39 -4.05
C ALA A 256 -14.39 13.29 -3.54
N ARG A 257 -13.20 12.72 -3.32
CA ARG A 257 -12.00 13.40 -2.79
C ARG A 257 -10.81 13.40 -3.75
N LEU A 258 -10.95 12.93 -5.00
CA LEU A 258 -9.97 13.19 -6.07
C LEU A 258 -9.75 14.69 -6.38
N ASN A 259 -10.55 15.57 -5.77
CA ASN A 259 -10.51 17.03 -5.96
C ASN A 259 -10.23 17.81 -4.66
N SER A 260 -9.88 17.17 -3.53
CA SER A 260 -9.42 17.95 -2.39
C SER A 260 -7.97 18.34 -2.63
N THR A 261 -7.76 19.50 -3.24
CA THR A 261 -6.54 20.28 -3.09
C THR A 261 -6.12 20.18 -1.64
N VAL A 262 -4.89 19.74 -1.39
CA VAL A 262 -4.34 19.82 -0.04
C VAL A 262 -4.29 21.31 0.28
N SER A 263 -5.27 21.79 1.04
CA SER A 263 -5.19 23.12 1.64
C SER A 263 -3.99 23.08 2.56
N SER A 264 -2.89 23.65 2.09
CA SER A 264 -1.64 23.87 2.79
C SER A 264 -1.87 24.83 3.97
N THR A 265 -2.54 24.34 4.99
CA THR A 265 -2.55 24.92 6.32
C THR A 265 -1.70 24.04 7.20
N VAL A 266 -0.38 24.30 7.13
CA VAL A 266 0.57 23.94 8.17
C VAL A 266 0.17 24.73 9.41
N GLU A 267 -0.62 24.15 10.31
CA GLU A 267 -0.62 24.59 11.70
C GLU A 267 0.51 23.88 12.41
N MET A 268 1.68 24.53 12.40
CA MET A 268 2.71 24.27 13.41
C MET A 268 2.22 24.83 14.75
N LYS A 269 1.84 23.95 15.66
CA LYS A 269 2.11 24.09 17.10
C LYS A 269 2.38 22.73 17.72
#